data_AF-A0A523T3U7-F1
#
_entry.id   AF-A0A523T3U7-F1
#
_cell.length_a   1.000
_cell.length_b   1.000
_cell.length_c   1.000
_cell.angle_alpha   90.00
_cell.angle_beta   90.00
_cell.angle_gamma   90.00
#
_symmetry.space_group_name_H-M   'P 1'
#
loop_
_entity.id
_entity.type
_entity.pdbx_description
1 polymer ?
#
loop_
_entity_poly.entity_id
_entity_poly.type
_entity_poly.pdbx_seq_one_letter_code
_entity_poly.pdbx_strand_id
1 'polypeptide(L)'
;GFWKEQLDKCIRCYAFRSVCPMCYCDECVVDTINFAVTADTTAEEKAQRIKWVEKSPATSENFVYHLVRAIHLAGRCIDCGECERVCPIDIPLRFLNKKMEKEAKELFDYDAGFDPDQPSLVSCFKDEDPEDFIR
;
A
#
# COMPACT_ATOMS: atom_id res chain seq x y z
N GLY A 1 -8.99 17.79 -8.02
CA GLY A 1 -9.09 16.42 -8.54
C GLY A 1 -9.33 15.49 -7.37
N PHE A 2 -10.33 14.62 -7.46
CA PHE A 2 -10.89 13.90 -6.30
C PHE A 2 -9.83 13.31 -5.35
N TRP A 3 -8.91 12.49 -5.85
CA TRP A 3 -7.90 11.85 -5.01
C TRP A 3 -6.94 12.84 -4.35
N LYS A 4 -6.52 13.90 -5.05
CA LYS A 4 -5.69 14.95 -4.45
C LYS A 4 -6.40 15.56 -3.22
N GLU A 5 -7.67 15.93 -3.38
CA GLU A 5 -8.46 16.54 -2.30
C GLU A 5 -8.68 15.60 -1.11
N GLN A 6 -8.84 14.29 -1.35
CA GLN A 6 -8.96 13.32 -0.25
C GLN A 6 -7.62 13.06 0.43
N LEU A 7 -6.54 12.88 -0.33
CA LEU A 7 -5.22 12.53 0.20
C LEU A 7 -4.50 13.71 0.85
N ASP A 8 -4.82 14.96 0.48
CA ASP A 8 -4.30 16.18 1.14
C ASP A 8 -4.76 16.27 2.61
N LYS A 9 -5.86 15.62 2.98
CA LYS A 9 -6.32 15.55 4.37
C LYS A 9 -5.49 14.60 5.23
N CYS A 10 -4.73 13.68 4.61
CA CYS A 10 -4.08 12.59 5.31
C CYS A 10 -3.06 13.09 6.33
N ILE A 11 -3.32 12.80 7.61
CA ILE A 11 -2.44 13.17 8.73
C ILE A 11 -1.37 12.12 9.04
N ARG A 12 -1.25 11.07 8.21
CA ARG A 12 -0.25 10.00 8.35
C ARG A 12 -0.27 9.31 9.72
N CYS A 13 -1.47 9.08 10.28
CA CYS A 13 -1.65 8.37 11.55
C CYS A 13 -1.43 6.86 11.46
N TYR A 14 -1.38 6.30 10.24
CA TYR A 14 -1.16 4.87 9.96
C TYR A 14 -2.17 3.88 10.57
N ALA A 15 -3.28 4.33 11.16
CA ALA A 15 -4.30 3.47 11.75
C ALA A 15 -4.81 2.40 10.75
N PHE A 16 -5.08 2.82 9.50
CA PHE A 16 -5.53 1.91 8.44
C PHE A 16 -4.47 0.88 8.01
N ARG A 17 -3.18 1.16 8.21
CA ARG A 17 -2.10 0.19 7.98
C ARG A 17 -2.11 -0.82 9.12
N SER A 18 -2.12 -0.35 10.36
CA SER A 18 -2.03 -1.20 11.55
C SER A 18 -3.20 -2.17 11.70
N VAL A 19 -4.40 -1.79 11.24
CA VAL A 19 -5.58 -2.67 11.29
C VAL A 19 -5.69 -3.62 10.09
N CYS A 20 -4.95 -3.38 9.01
CA CYS A 20 -5.14 -4.13 7.78
C CYS A 20 -4.47 -5.51 7.87
N PRO A 21 -5.22 -6.62 7.73
CA PRO A 21 -4.65 -7.97 7.85
C PRO A 21 -3.66 -8.30 6.73
N MET A 22 -3.65 -7.52 5.64
CA MET A 22 -2.77 -7.71 4.49
C MET A 22 -1.50 -6.84 4.54
N CYS A 23 -1.36 -5.97 5.54
CA CYS A 23 -0.19 -5.12 5.75
C CYS A 23 0.77 -5.74 6.79
N TYR A 24 1.42 -6.86 6.44
CA TYR A 24 2.33 -7.61 7.32
C TYR A 24 3.79 -7.66 6.82
N CYS A 25 4.19 -6.77 5.92
CA CYS A 25 5.54 -6.79 5.36
C CYS A 25 6.62 -6.54 6.43
N ASP A 26 7.72 -7.30 6.37
CA ASP A 26 8.86 -7.17 7.28
C ASP A 26 9.52 -5.78 7.17
N GLU A 27 9.53 -5.21 5.97
CA GLU A 27 9.99 -3.85 5.69
C GLU A 27 8.89 -3.05 4.99
N CYS A 28 8.71 -1.79 5.38
CA CYS A 28 7.76 -0.88 4.76
C CYS A 28 8.42 0.44 4.38
N VAL A 29 7.96 1.10 3.32
CA VAL A 29 8.44 2.44 2.91
C VAL A 29 8.31 3.51 4.00
N VAL A 30 7.43 3.30 4.99
CA VAL A 30 7.26 4.19 6.16
C VAL A 30 8.23 3.88 7.30
N ASP A 31 8.64 2.61 7.41
CA ASP A 31 9.43 2.04 8.51
C ASP A 31 10.61 1.24 7.92
N THR A 32 11.53 1.93 7.24
CA THR A 32 12.75 1.33 6.71
C THR A 32 13.71 0.96 7.83
N ILE A 33 14.19 -0.30 7.81
CA ILE A 33 15.07 -0.88 8.83
C ILE A 33 16.47 -1.20 8.30
N ASN A 34 16.81 -0.77 7.07
CA ASN A 34 18.07 -1.11 6.40
C ASN A 34 19.37 -0.58 7.03
N PHE A 35 19.32 -0.08 8.28
CA PHE A 35 20.48 -0.08 9.16
C PHE A 35 20.08 -0.80 10.45
N ALA A 36 20.86 -1.80 10.85
CA ALA A 36 20.69 -2.44 12.15
C ALA A 36 20.83 -1.38 13.26
N VAL A 37 19.70 -0.86 13.74
CA VAL A 37 19.65 0.07 14.86
C VAL A 37 19.87 -0.75 16.12
N THR A 38 21.11 -0.85 16.56
CA THR A 38 21.46 -1.43 17.85
C THR A 38 21.37 -0.38 18.95
N ALA A 39 21.55 -0.80 20.21
CA ALA A 39 21.66 0.13 21.33
C ALA A 39 22.80 1.14 21.14
N ASP A 40 23.83 0.78 20.37
CA ASP A 40 25.03 1.58 20.15
C ASP A 40 24.95 2.51 18.94
N THR A 41 23.89 2.40 18.10
CA THR A 41 23.73 3.28 16.93
C THR A 41 23.47 4.72 17.35
N THR A 42 24.33 5.64 16.90
CA THR A 42 24.28 7.07 17.19
C THR A 42 23.07 7.76 16.57
N ALA A 43 22.76 8.98 17.00
CA ALA A 43 21.67 9.77 16.43
C ALA A 43 21.95 10.15 14.97
N GLU A 44 23.20 10.44 14.63
CA GLU A 44 23.68 10.76 13.29
C GLU A 44 23.52 9.55 12.35
N GLU A 45 23.92 8.36 12.78
CA GLU A 45 23.75 7.12 12.00
C GLU A 45 22.26 6.78 11.82
N LYS A 46 21.43 6.95 12.87
CA LYS A 46 19.97 6.81 12.75
C LYS A 46 19.37 7.79 11.74
N ALA A 47 19.95 8.99 11.63
CA ALA A 47 19.50 10.00 10.68
C ALA A 47 19.89 9.67 9.23
N GLN A 48 20.89 8.81 9.00
CA GLN A 48 21.33 8.36 7.68
C GLN A 48 20.49 7.23 7.07
N ARG A 49 19.41 6.81 7.74
CA ARG A 49 18.51 5.78 7.19
C ARG A 49 17.90 6.20 5.85
N ILE A 50 17.74 5.24 4.93
CA ILE A 50 17.07 5.45 3.65
C ILE A 50 15.61 5.87 3.91
N LYS A 51 15.21 7.01 3.37
CA LYS A 51 13.83 7.51 3.43
C LYS A 51 13.20 7.38 2.05
N TRP A 52 12.33 6.39 1.87
CA TRP A 52 11.53 6.27 0.63
C TRP A 52 10.40 7.29 0.58
N VAL A 53 9.88 7.69 1.75
CA VAL A 53 8.83 8.70 1.89
C VAL A 53 9.14 9.53 3.14
N GLU A 54 8.88 10.82 3.08
CA GLU A 54 9.01 11.70 4.25
C GLU A 54 7.94 11.39 5.30
N LYS A 55 8.29 11.68 6.56
CA LYS A 55 7.37 11.54 7.70
C LYS A 55 6.28 12.61 7.68
N SER A 56 6.61 13.79 7.17
CA SER A 56 5.69 14.92 7.08
C SER A 56 4.56 14.62 6.08
N PRO A 57 3.30 14.98 6.39
CA PRO A 57 2.15 14.74 5.53
C PRO A 57 2.07 15.76 4.37
N ALA A 58 3.15 15.93 3.62
CA ALA A 58 3.10 16.76 2.42
C ALA A 58 2.29 16.07 1.32
N THR A 59 1.66 16.85 0.44
CA THR A 59 0.79 16.34 -0.64
C THR A 59 1.47 15.26 -1.48
N SER A 60 2.72 15.47 -1.90
CA SER A 60 3.50 14.50 -2.67
C SER A 60 3.69 13.18 -1.91
N GLU A 61 4.00 13.28 -0.62
CA GLU A 61 4.32 12.16 0.26
C GLU A 61 3.09 11.32 0.57
N ASN A 62 1.96 11.98 0.80
CA ASN A 62 0.67 11.33 0.95
C ASN A 62 0.32 10.58 -0.34
N PHE A 63 0.44 11.24 -1.49
CA PHE A 63 0.16 10.60 -2.77
C PHE A 63 1.02 9.36 -3.02
N VAL A 64 2.35 9.48 -2.88
CA VAL A 64 3.30 8.37 -3.07
C VAL A 64 2.98 7.21 -2.14
N TYR A 65 2.72 7.48 -0.86
CA TYR A 65 2.39 6.42 0.08
C TYR A 65 1.12 5.66 -0.27
N HIS A 66 0.04 6.39 -0.58
CA HIS A 66 -1.24 5.78 -0.90
C HIS A 66 -1.17 4.99 -2.22
N LEU A 67 -0.39 5.47 -3.19
CA LEU A 67 -0.10 4.75 -4.43
C LEU A 67 0.66 3.44 -4.18
N VAL A 68 1.78 3.50 -3.45
CA VAL A 68 2.57 2.31 -3.10
C VAL A 68 1.70 1.28 -2.35
N ARG A 69 0.90 1.74 -1.39
CA ARG A 69 -0.01 0.85 -0.65
C ARG A 69 -1.07 0.23 -1.55
N ALA A 70 -1.63 0.97 -2.51
CA ALA A 70 -2.61 0.43 -3.45
C ALA A 70 -2.00 -0.68 -4.31
N ILE A 71 -0.77 -0.49 -4.79
CA ILE A 71 -0.03 -1.51 -5.56
C ILE A 71 0.25 -2.75 -4.69
N HIS A 72 0.74 -2.57 -3.46
CA HIS A 72 1.01 -3.69 -2.54
C HIS A 72 -0.24 -4.46 -2.10
N LEU A 73 -1.43 -3.88 -2.28
CA LEU A 73 -2.71 -4.51 -1.96
C LEU A 73 -3.45 -5.02 -3.20
N ALA A 74 -2.97 -4.71 -4.41
CA ALA A 74 -3.54 -5.23 -5.65
C ALA A 74 -3.44 -6.77 -5.65
N GLY A 75 -4.57 -7.46 -5.80
CA GLY A 75 -4.64 -8.92 -5.69
C GLY A 75 -4.46 -9.49 -4.28
N ARG A 76 -4.41 -8.65 -3.23
CA ARG A 76 -4.29 -9.10 -1.82
C ARG A 76 -5.43 -8.61 -0.94
N CYS A 77 -6.03 -7.46 -1.24
CA CYS A 77 -7.13 -6.90 -0.47
C CYS A 77 -8.38 -7.81 -0.53
N ILE A 78 -8.86 -8.24 0.64
CA ILE A 78 -10.09 -9.05 0.81
C ILE A 78 -11.35 -8.20 1.10
N ASP A 79 -11.30 -6.90 0.79
CA ASP A 79 -12.40 -5.94 0.98
C ASP A 79 -13.04 -5.90 2.40
N CYS A 80 -12.25 -6.11 3.45
CA CYS A 80 -12.74 -6.11 4.84
C CYS A 80 -13.24 -4.74 5.37
N GLY A 81 -13.01 -3.63 4.65
CA GLY A 81 -13.49 -2.29 5.03
C GLY A 81 -12.77 -1.60 6.20
N GLU A 82 -11.91 -2.31 6.93
CA GLU A 82 -11.24 -1.78 8.14
C GLU A 82 -10.43 -0.50 7.89
N CYS A 83 -9.81 -0.36 6.72
CA CYS A 83 -9.01 0.82 6.37
C CYS A 83 -9.82 2.13 6.35
N GLU A 84 -11.11 2.06 6.00
CA GLU A 84 -12.01 3.21 6.00
C GLU A 84 -12.60 3.42 7.39
N ARG A 85 -13.01 2.33 8.06
CA ARG A 85 -13.59 2.34 9.41
C ARG A 85 -12.70 3.05 10.44
N VAL A 86 -11.38 2.87 10.37
CA VAL A 86 -10.44 3.45 11.35
C VAL A 86 -9.86 4.81 10.94
N CYS A 87 -10.22 5.34 9.76
CA CYS A 87 -9.66 6.61 9.29
C CYS A 87 -10.31 7.79 10.04
N PRO A 88 -9.57 8.57 10.85
CA PRO A 88 -10.16 9.64 11.67
C PRO A 88 -10.58 10.89 10.87
N ILE A 89 -10.37 10.88 9.56
CA ILE A 89 -10.55 12.00 8.63
C ILE A 89 -11.31 11.55 7.36
N ASP A 90 -11.96 10.40 7.42
CA ASP A 90 -12.90 9.89 6.41
C ASP A 90 -12.35 9.85 4.97
N ILE A 91 -11.07 9.46 4.81
CA ILE A 91 -10.53 9.18 3.47
C ILE A 91 -11.17 7.87 2.95
N PRO A 92 -11.77 7.86 1.75
CA PRO A 92 -12.47 6.70 1.21
C PRO A 92 -11.48 5.66 0.65
N LEU A 93 -10.63 5.08 1.53
CA LEU A 93 -9.57 4.15 1.15
C LEU A 93 -10.12 2.85 0.58
N ARG A 94 -11.33 2.43 0.99
CA ARG A 94 -11.96 1.23 0.43
C ARG A 94 -12.24 1.42 -1.05
N PHE A 95 -12.66 2.62 -1.45
CA PHE A 95 -12.96 2.91 -2.86
C PHE A 95 -11.74 2.70 -3.77
N LEU A 96 -10.54 3.09 -3.31
CA LEU A 96 -9.30 2.83 -4.05
C LEU A 96 -9.01 1.33 -4.16
N ASN A 97 -9.18 0.57 -3.07
CA ASN A 97 -8.93 -0.87 -3.08
C ASN A 97 -9.96 -1.64 -3.92
N LYS A 98 -11.25 -1.24 -3.91
CA LYS A 98 -12.27 -1.80 -4.81
C LYS A 98 -11.91 -1.58 -6.27
N LYS A 99 -11.30 -0.44 -6.60
CA LYS A 99 -10.81 -0.20 -7.97
C LYS A 99 -9.71 -1.19 -8.32
N MET A 100 -8.75 -1.44 -7.43
CA MET A 100 -7.69 -2.43 -7.68
C MET A 100 -8.22 -3.87 -7.78
N GLU A 101 -9.19 -4.23 -6.94
CA GLU A 101 -9.91 -5.52 -7.01
C GLU A 101 -10.63 -5.67 -8.37
N LYS A 102 -11.30 -4.61 -8.82
CA LYS A 102 -11.96 -4.60 -10.13
C LYS A 102 -10.97 -4.82 -11.27
N GLU A 103 -9.82 -4.13 -11.27
CA GLU A 103 -8.78 -4.33 -12.29
C GLU A 103 -8.22 -5.75 -12.26
N ALA A 104 -7.97 -6.30 -11.06
CA ALA A 104 -7.51 -7.68 -10.90
C ALA A 104 -8.50 -8.69 -11.50
N LYS A 105 -9.80 -8.49 -11.27
CA LYS A 105 -10.85 -9.35 -11.81
C LYS A 105 -11.01 -9.20 -13.32
N GLU A 106 -11.08 -7.96 -13.83
CA GLU A 106 -11.36 -7.70 -15.25
C GLU A 106 -10.19 -8.08 -16.16
N LEU A 107 -8.95 -7.89 -15.72
CA LEU A 107 -7.76 -8.16 -16.52
C LEU A 107 -7.23 -9.59 -16.36
N PHE A 108 -7.34 -10.17 -15.16
CA PHE A 108 -6.64 -11.42 -14.83
C PHE A 108 -7.56 -12.53 -14.30
N ASP A 109 -8.89 -12.29 -14.27
CA ASP A 109 -9.87 -13.18 -13.62
C ASP A 109 -9.49 -13.55 -12.18
N TYR A 110 -8.90 -12.59 -11.46
CA TYR A 110 -8.26 -12.84 -10.17
C TYR A 110 -9.15 -12.39 -9.00
N ASP A 111 -9.51 -13.31 -8.11
CA ASP A 111 -10.18 -13.03 -6.83
C ASP A 111 -9.22 -13.25 -5.65
N ALA A 112 -9.11 -12.27 -4.76
CA ALA A 112 -8.20 -12.35 -3.61
C ALA A 112 -8.82 -13.07 -2.42
N GLY A 113 -8.07 -13.99 -1.80
CA GLY A 113 -8.41 -14.56 -0.49
C GLY A 113 -9.35 -15.76 -0.47
N PHE A 114 -9.72 -16.32 -1.63
CA PHE A 114 -10.57 -17.51 -1.72
C PHE A 114 -9.80 -18.84 -1.78
N ASP A 115 -8.56 -18.80 -2.29
CA ASP A 115 -7.70 -19.97 -2.44
C ASP A 115 -6.29 -19.65 -1.89
N PRO A 116 -5.81 -20.37 -0.86
CA PRO A 116 -4.47 -20.16 -0.32
C PRO A 116 -3.34 -20.60 -1.25
N ASP A 117 -3.62 -21.48 -2.21
CA ASP A 117 -2.64 -22.00 -3.17
C ASP A 117 -2.57 -21.15 -4.46
N GLN A 118 -3.48 -20.17 -4.61
CA GLN A 118 -3.48 -19.23 -5.72
C GLN A 118 -2.22 -18.35 -5.66
N PRO A 119 -1.40 -18.31 -6.73
CA PRO A 119 -0.21 -17.46 -6.78
C PRO A 119 -0.57 -15.98 -6.67
N SER A 120 0.32 -15.18 -6.08
CA SER A 120 0.08 -13.73 -5.93
C SER A 120 0.10 -13.01 -7.28
N LEU A 121 -0.94 -12.20 -7.53
CA LEU A 121 -1.12 -11.48 -8.80
C LEU A 121 0.09 -10.65 -9.22
N VAL A 122 0.67 -9.86 -8.31
CA VAL A 122 1.74 -8.89 -8.63
C VAL A 122 3.14 -9.49 -8.64
N SER A 123 3.27 -10.77 -8.27
CA SER A 123 4.56 -11.48 -8.18
C SER A 123 4.64 -12.68 -9.11
N CYS A 124 3.63 -12.87 -9.97
CA CYS A 124 3.51 -13.97 -10.91
C CYS A 124 3.07 -13.42 -12.28
N PHE A 125 3.25 -14.24 -13.30
CA PHE A 125 2.92 -13.94 -14.70
C PHE A 125 2.44 -15.22 -15.38
N LYS A 126 1.54 -15.09 -16.36
CA LYS A 126 1.11 -16.14 -17.28
C LYS A 126 1.37 -15.68 -18.72
N ASP A 127 1.74 -16.62 -19.59
CA ASP A 127 1.99 -16.34 -21.01
C ASP A 127 0.76 -15.73 -21.72
N GLU A 128 -0.45 -15.95 -21.19
CA GLU A 128 -1.70 -15.43 -21.71
C GLU A 128 -2.19 -14.13 -21.02
N ASP A 129 -1.40 -13.53 -20.12
CA ASP A 129 -1.76 -12.26 -19.48
C ASP A 129 -1.96 -11.14 -20.53
N PRO A 130 -2.88 -10.17 -20.31
CA PRO A 130 -3.16 -9.14 -21.30
C PRO A 130 -1.95 -8.23 -21.55
N GLU A 131 -1.50 -8.13 -22.81
CA GLU A 131 -0.36 -7.31 -23.26
C GLU A 131 -0.78 -6.04 -24.01
N ASP A 132 -2.05 -5.60 -23.88
CA ASP A 132 -2.65 -4.49 -24.63
C ASP A 132 -1.93 -3.13 -24.46
N PHE A 133 -1.01 -3.03 -23.49
CA PHE A 133 -0.22 -1.86 -23.17
C PHE A 133 1.15 -1.80 -23.87
N ILE A 134 1.68 -2.91 -24.41
CA ILE A 134 2.90 -2.91 -25.23
C ILE A 134 2.48 -2.67 -26.70
N ARG A 135 2.74 -1.48 -27.21
CA ARG A 135 2.49 -1.09 -28.61
C ARG A 135 3.77 -0.61 -29.30
#